data_AF-A0A8H9IH63-F1
#
_entry.id   AF-A0A8H9IH63-F1
#
_cell.length_a   1.000
_cell.length_b   1.000
_cell.length_c   1.000
_cell.angle_alpha   90.00
_cell.angle_beta   90.00
_cell.angle_gamma   90.00
#
_symmetry.space_group_name_H-M   'P 1'
#
loop_
_entity.id
_entity.type
_entity.pdbx_description
1 polymer ?
#
loop_
_entity_poly.entity_id
_entity_poly.type
_entity_poly.pdbx_seq_one_letter_code
_entity_poly.pdbx_strand_id
1 'polypeptide(L)'
;MRQFIRRQRGQGMVEYLIIVALVAVAAIAVYQSFGQVIRNQTAAMAKELAGEDGSEQTQQAQSAASAAAAQGSAKSLKSFTGNAQ
;
A
#
# COMPACT_ATOMS: atom_id res chain seq x y z
N MET A 1 42.43 -22.03 -7.19
CA MET A 1 41.38 -22.88 -7.77
C MET A 1 40.05 -22.15 -7.66
N ARG A 2 39.45 -21.73 -8.79
CA ARG A 2 38.15 -21.04 -8.79
C ARG A 2 37.05 -22.09 -8.55
N GLN A 3 36.35 -21.99 -7.42
CA GLN A 3 35.20 -22.84 -7.12
C GLN A 3 34.04 -22.45 -8.03
N PHE A 4 33.66 -23.38 -8.90
CA PHE A 4 32.46 -23.26 -9.72
C PHE A 4 31.23 -23.37 -8.81
N ILE A 5 30.49 -22.27 -8.64
CA ILE A 5 29.15 -22.31 -8.04
C ILE A 5 28.29 -23.18 -8.96
N ARG A 6 27.96 -24.40 -8.51
CA ARG A 6 27.06 -25.30 -9.22
C ARG A 6 25.67 -24.65 -9.29
N ARG A 7 25.27 -24.19 -10.47
CA ARG A 7 23.88 -23.75 -10.74
C ARG A 7 22.93 -24.92 -10.51
N GLN A 8 22.18 -24.87 -9.41
CA GLN A 8 21.13 -25.86 -9.13
C GLN A 8 19.97 -25.65 -10.11
N ARG A 9 19.79 -26.60 -11.04
CA ARG A 9 18.58 -26.66 -11.87
C ARG A 9 17.40 -27.05 -10.97
N GLY A 10 16.56 -26.08 -10.65
CA GLY A 10 15.42 -26.23 -9.74
C GLY A 10 15.29 -25.09 -8.73
N GLN A 11 16.37 -24.34 -8.47
CA GLN A 11 16.41 -23.24 -7.51
C GLN A 11 15.60 -22.00 -7.96
N GLY A 12 15.27 -21.88 -9.25
CA GLY A 12 14.51 -20.73 -9.77
C GLY A 12 12.99 -20.85 -9.59
N MET A 13 12.38 -21.95 -10.03
CA MET A 13 10.92 -21.95 -10.29
C MET A 13 10.07 -21.75 -9.04
N VAL A 14 10.40 -22.41 -7.93
CA VAL A 14 9.62 -22.30 -6.68
C VAL A 14 9.96 -21.02 -5.92
N GLU A 15 11.23 -20.59 -5.90
CA GLU A 15 11.65 -19.36 -5.22
C GLU A 15 11.04 -18.12 -5.89
N TYR A 16 11.03 -18.07 -7.22
CA TYR A 16 10.33 -17.03 -7.96
C TYR A 16 8.81 -17.07 -7.72
N LEU A 17 8.21 -18.26 -7.60
CA LEU A 17 6.78 -18.40 -7.29
C LEU A 17 6.43 -17.84 -5.91
N ILE A 18 7.28 -18.05 -4.91
CA ILE A 18 7.10 -17.50 -3.57
C ILE A 18 7.17 -15.97 -3.61
N ILE A 19 8.16 -15.39 -4.27
CA ILE A 19 8.27 -13.93 -4.41
C ILE A 19 7.06 -13.35 -5.15
N VAL A 20 6.64 -13.99 -6.25
CA VAL A 20 5.46 -13.56 -7.01
C VAL A 20 4.19 -13.63 -6.16
N ALA A 21 4.01 -14.69 -5.37
CA ALA A 21 2.88 -14.81 -4.45
C ALA A 21 2.86 -13.68 -3.41
N LEU A 22 4.01 -13.33 -2.83
CA LEU A 22 4.13 -12.22 -1.87
C LEU A 22 3.80 -10.87 -2.51
N VAL A 23 4.29 -10.61 -3.72
CA VAL A 23 3.99 -9.38 -4.48
C VAL A 23 2.51 -9.32 -4.85
N ALA A 24 1.90 -10.44 -5.26
CA ALA A 24 0.48 -10.49 -5.60
C ALA A 24 -0.42 -10.17 -4.41
N VAL A 25 -0.12 -10.71 -3.22
CA VAL A 25 -0.87 -10.39 -1.99
C VAL A 25 -0.73 -8.91 -1.63
N ALA A 26 0.48 -8.36 -1.71
CA ALA A 26 0.71 -6.93 -1.47
C ALA A 26 -0.03 -6.04 -2.49
N ALA A 27 -0.03 -6.42 -3.77
CA ALA A 27 -0.70 -5.70 -4.83
C ALA A 27 -2.21 -5.65 -4.59
N ILE A 28 -2.85 -6.76 -4.19
CA ILE A 28 -4.28 -6.80 -3.86
C ILE A 28 -4.61 -5.78 -2.75
N ALA A 29 -3.80 -5.70 -1.69
CA ALA A 29 -4.00 -4.75 -0.60
C ALA A 29 -3.86 -3.29 -1.06
N VAL A 30 -2.86 -2.99 -1.89
CA VAL A 30 -2.65 -1.65 -2.45
C VAL A 30 -3.81 -1.26 -3.37
N TYR A 31 -4.25 -2.15 -4.26
CA TYR A 31 -5.36 -1.88 -5.17
C TYR A 31 -6.68 -1.63 -4.43
N GLN A 32 -6.94 -2.33 -3.33
CA GLN A 32 -8.13 -2.09 -2.51
C GLN A 32 -8.09 -0.69 -1.86
N SER A 33 -6.99 -0.36 -1.19
CA SER A 33 -6.82 0.93 -0.50
C SER A 33 -6.81 2.10 -1.48
N PHE A 34 -6.00 2.00 -2.54
CA PHE A 34 -5.87 3.05 -3.54
C PHE A 34 -7.14 3.21 -4.39
N GLY A 35 -7.84 2.10 -4.68
CA GLY A 35 -9.13 2.14 -5.37
C GLY A 35 -10.21 2.87 -4.58
N GLN A 36 -10.21 2.75 -3.24
CA GLN A 36 -11.12 3.52 -2.39
C GLN A 36 -10.79 5.02 -2.43
N VAL A 37 -9.51 5.38 -2.37
CA VAL A 37 -9.07 6.79 -2.46
C VAL A 37 -9.46 7.42 -3.80
N ILE A 38 -9.16 6.75 -4.92
CA ILE A 38 -9.50 7.23 -6.26
C ILE A 38 -11.02 7.42 -6.39
N ARG A 39 -11.82 6.42 -6.00
CA ARG A 39 -13.28 6.52 -6.09
C ARG A 39 -13.82 7.69 -5.27
N ASN A 40 -13.30 7.90 -4.07
CA ASN A 40 -13.74 9.02 -3.22
C ASN A 40 -13.38 10.37 -3.83
N GLN A 41 -12.17 10.52 -4.39
CA GLN A 41 -11.76 11.74 -5.08
C GLN A 41 -12.55 11.98 -6.36
N THR A 42 -12.79 10.94 -7.16
CA THR A 42 -13.62 11.04 -8.37
C THR A 42 -15.06 11.40 -8.02
N ALA A 43 -15.63 10.84 -6.94
CA ALA A 43 -16.95 11.19 -6.46
C ALA A 43 -17.04 12.65 -5.98
N ALA A 44 -16.02 13.13 -5.26
CA ALA A 44 -15.94 14.53 -4.84
C ALA A 44 -15.85 15.47 -6.06
N MET A 45 -14.98 15.17 -7.02
CA MET A 45 -14.86 15.93 -8.27
C MET A 45 -16.13 15.90 -9.10
N ALA A 46 -16.81 14.76 -9.19
CA ALA A 46 -18.07 14.63 -9.92
C ALA A 46 -19.21 15.42 -9.26
N LYS A 47 -19.28 15.43 -7.92
CA LYS A 47 -20.24 16.26 -7.18
C LYS A 47 -19.98 17.75 -7.36
N GLU A 48 -18.73 18.17 -7.26
CA GLU A 48 -18.34 19.57 -7.43
C GLU A 48 -18.58 20.05 -8.87
N LEU A 49 -18.33 19.17 -9.86
CA LEU A 49 -18.70 19.43 -11.27
C LEU A 49 -20.22 19.46 -11.48
N ALA A 50 -20.98 18.66 -10.73
CA ALA A 50 -22.45 18.66 -10.77
C ALA A 50 -23.08 19.84 -10.00
N GLY A 51 -22.26 20.66 -9.32
CA GLY A 51 -22.73 21.80 -8.52
C GLY A 51 -23.40 21.40 -7.19
N GLU A 52 -23.26 20.14 -6.77
CA GLU A 52 -23.71 19.68 -5.46
C GLU A 52 -22.61 19.87 -4.41
N ASP A 53 -23.00 20.35 -3.23
CA ASP A 53 -22.11 20.61 -2.11
C ASP A 53 -21.35 19.31 -1.71
N GLY A 54 -20.07 19.23 -2.09
CA GLY A 54 -19.19 18.08 -1.89
C GLY A 54 -18.59 18.00 -0.48
N SER A 55 -19.06 18.84 0.43
CA SER A 55 -18.54 19.01 1.79
C SER A 55 -18.50 17.71 2.60
N GLU A 56 -19.50 16.83 2.47
CA GLU A 56 -19.49 15.50 3.11
C GLU A 56 -18.40 14.57 2.55
N GLN A 57 -18.22 14.55 1.23
CA GLN A 57 -17.20 13.74 0.54
C GLN A 57 -15.79 14.26 0.85
N THR A 58 -15.63 15.58 0.95
CA THR A 58 -14.37 16.22 1.39
C THR A 58 -14.04 15.86 2.83
N GLN A 59 -15.03 15.84 3.75
CA GLN A 59 -14.82 15.39 5.13
C GLN A 59 -14.40 13.92 5.22
N GLN A 60 -15.00 13.05 4.40
CA GLN A 60 -14.60 11.64 4.33
C GLN A 60 -13.20 11.46 3.74
N ALA A 61 -12.85 12.23 2.69
CA ALA A 61 -11.51 12.23 2.10
C ALA A 61 -10.45 12.74 3.09
N GLN A 62 -10.75 13.79 3.85
CA GLN A 62 -9.90 14.31 4.92
C GLN A 62 -9.65 13.25 6.00
N SER A 63 -10.71 12.56 6.42
CA SER A 63 -10.63 11.49 7.44
C SER A 63 -9.78 10.31 6.96
N ALA A 64 -9.94 9.89 5.70
CA ALA A 64 -9.14 8.84 5.08
C ALA A 64 -7.66 9.25 4.94
N ALA A 65 -7.39 10.50 4.55
CA ALA A 65 -6.04 11.04 4.46
C ALA A 65 -5.36 11.09 5.84
N SER A 66 -6.08 11.53 6.89
CA SER A 66 -5.58 11.52 8.26
C SER A 66 -5.29 10.10 8.77
N ALA A 67 -6.15 9.13 8.46
CA ALA A 67 -5.92 7.73 8.81
C ALA A 67 -4.68 7.16 8.08
N ALA A 68 -4.50 7.46 6.80
CA ALA A 68 -3.32 7.06 6.04
C ALA A 68 -2.03 7.69 6.59
N ALA A 69 -2.07 8.97 6.96
CA ALA A 69 -0.96 9.67 7.60
C ALA A 69 -0.61 9.08 8.97
N ALA A 70 -1.63 8.71 9.77
CA ALA A 70 -1.43 8.05 11.06
C ALA A 70 -0.79 6.66 10.91
N GLN A 71 -1.18 5.90 9.88
CA GLN A 71 -0.53 4.62 9.56
C GLN A 71 0.93 4.79 9.13
N GLY A 72 1.28 5.87 8.44
CA GLY A 72 2.67 6.22 8.11
C GLY A 72 3.52 6.55 9.35
N SER A 73 2.94 7.25 10.33
CA SER A 73 3.61 7.62 11.60
C SER A 73 3.86 6.41 12.51
N ALA A 74 2.85 5.55 12.67
CA ALA A 74 2.92 4.33 13.51
C ALA A 74 3.94 3.30 13.00
N LYS A 75 4.30 3.35 11.70
CA LYS A 75 5.25 2.41 11.08
C LYS A 75 6.64 3.00 10.85
N SER A 76 6.91 4.20 11.35
CA SER A 76 8.24 4.80 11.26
C SER A 76 9.23 4.12 12.20
N LEU A 77 10.48 3.98 11.77
CA LEU A 77 11.58 3.35 12.52
C LEU A 77 11.79 3.97 13.92
N LYS A 78 11.29 5.19 14.14
CA LYS A 78 11.31 5.90 15.43
C LYS A 78 10.46 5.22 16.52
N SER A 79 9.43 4.46 16.14
CA SER A 79 8.58 3.72 17.09
C SER A 79 9.23 2.43 17.60
N PHE A 80 10.19 1.87 16.85
CA PHE A 80 10.92 0.65 17.24
C PHE A 80 12.11 0.92 18.18
N THR A 81 12.67 2.13 18.18
CA THR A 81 13.82 2.49 19.02
C THR A 81 13.45 2.99 20.43
N GLY A 82 12.15 3.02 20.78
CA GLY A 82 11.64 3.60 22.03
C GLY A 82 11.41 2.64 23.19
N ASN A 83 11.58 1.32 23.00
CA ASN A 83 11.32 0.29 24.03
C ASN A 83 12.59 -0.48 24.45
N ALA A 84 13.74 0.17 24.47
CA ALA A 84 14.94 -0.35 25.12
C ALA A 84 15.07 0.28 26.51
N GLN A 85 14.32 -0.26 27.48
CA GLN A 85 14.72 -0.25 28.89
C GLN A 85 15.43 -1.55 29.20
#